data_AF-A0A9D5RNY8-F1
#
_entry.id   AF-A0A9D5RNY8-F1
#
_cell.length_a   1.000
_cell.length_b   1.000
_cell.length_c   1.000
_cell.angle_alpha   90.00
_cell.angle_beta   90.00
_cell.angle_gamma   90.00
#
_symmetry.space_group_name_H-M   'P 1'
#
loop_
_entity.id
_entity.type
_entity.pdbx_description
1 polymer ?
#
loop_
_entity_poly.entity_id
_entity_poly.type
_entity_poly.pdbx_seq_one_letter_code
_entity_poly.pdbx_strand_id
1 'polypeptide(L)' 'MNKKLQFIMLLIAALGFLTLSLSSIFRSALADFTFGFCEGLSLVCIITWGLFMGYCFIKKKNPYKLN' A
#
# COMPACT_ATOMS: atom_id res chain seq x y z
N MET A 1 -7.97 -16.83 -5.89
CA MET A 1 -8.09 -15.42 -5.50
C MET A 1 -8.42 -14.66 -6.77
N ASN A 2 -9.36 -13.71 -6.74
CA ASN A 2 -9.69 -12.98 -7.97
C ASN A 2 -8.44 -12.22 -8.43
N LYS A 3 -7.98 -12.48 -9.66
CA LYS A 3 -6.79 -11.83 -10.25
C LYS A 3 -6.92 -10.30 -10.20
N LYS A 4 -8.15 -9.79 -10.33
CA LYS A 4 -8.50 -8.37 -10.16
C LYS A 4 -8.20 -7.85 -8.74
N LEU A 5 -8.53 -8.62 -7.70
CA LEU A 5 -8.25 -8.23 -6.31
C LEU A 5 -6.75 -8.22 -6.00
N GLN A 6 -5.99 -9.19 -6.52
CA GLN A 6 -4.52 -9.19 -6.42
C GLN A 6 -3.92 -7.92 -7.04
N PHE A 7 -4.38 -7.57 -8.25
CA PHE A 7 -3.89 -6.41 -8.96
C PHE A 7 -4.27 -5.10 -8.26
N ILE A 8 -5.49 -5.00 -7.73
CA ILE A 8 -5.94 -3.85 -6.92
C ILE A 8 -5.09 -3.70 -5.65
N MET A 9 -4.82 -4.78 -4.93
CA MET A 9 -4.00 -4.73 -3.72
C MET A 9 -2.55 -4.34 -4.02
N LEU A 10 -2.01 -4.80 -5.16
CA LEU A 10 -0.68 -4.38 -5.64
C LEU A 10 -0.66 -2.87 -5.96
N LEU A 11 -1.70 -2.37 -6.65
CA LEU A 11 -1.84 -0.95 -6.95
C LEU A 11 -1.94 -0.10 -5.67
N ILE A 12 -2.73 -0.54 -4.69
CA ILE A 12 -2.88 0.15 -3.39
C ILE A 12 -1.53 0.23 -2.66
N ALA A 13 -0.77 -0.87 -2.64
CA ALA A 13 0.56 -0.88 -2.05
C ALA A 13 1.52 0.06 -2.80
N ALA A 14 1.53 -0.01 -4.14
CA ALA A 14 2.34 0.87 -4.97
C ALA A 14 2.00 2.35 -4.71
N LEU A 15 0.71 2.69 -4.63
CA LEU A 15 0.22 4.03 -4.31
C LEU A 15 0.69 4.50 -2.94
N GLY A 16 0.59 3.64 -1.91
CA GLY A 16 1.05 3.92 -0.55
C GLY A 16 2.56 4.18 -0.47
N PHE A 17 3.38 3.37 -1.15
CA PHE A 17 4.83 3.60 -1.23
C PHE A 17 5.18 4.85 -2.03
N LEU A 18 4.45 5.14 -3.11
CA LEU A 18 4.62 6.36 -3.90
C LEU A 18 4.31 7.61 -3.08
N THR A 19 3.22 7.60 -2.31
CA THR A 19 2.86 8.73 -1.44
C THR A 19 3.90 8.94 -0.34
N LEU A 20 4.42 7.86 0.25
CA LEU A 20 5.48 7.96 1.27
C LEU A 20 6.77 8.56 0.70
N SER A 21 7.19 8.08 -0.48
CA SER A 21 8.37 8.59 -1.17
C SER A 21 8.20 10.06 -1.58
N LEU A 22 7.03 10.41 -2.10
CA LEU A 22 6.70 11.79 -2.47
C LEU A 22 6.65 12.71 -1.25
N SER A 23 6.09 12.24 -0.14
CA SER A 23 6.10 12.95 1.15
C SER A 23 7.55 13.24 1.56
N SER A 24 8.42 12.22 1.55
CA SER A 24 9.84 12.37 1.89
C SER A 24 10.57 13.41 1.04
N ILE A 25 10.30 13.46 -0.27
CA ILE A 25 10.97 14.39 -1.21
C ILE A 25 10.44 15.82 -1.03
N PHE A 26 9.13 15.98 -0.82
CA PHE A 26 8.48 17.28 -0.67
C PHE A 26 8.38 17.75 0.79
N ARG A 27 9.12 17.12 1.72
CA ARG A 27 9.08 17.43 3.16
C ARG A 27 9.32 18.91 3.49
N SER A 28 10.08 19.61 2.66
CA SER A 28 10.39 21.03 2.85
C SER A 28 9.45 21.99 2.12
N ALA A 29 8.54 21.47 1.28
CA ALA A 29 7.67 22.27 0.40
C ALA A 29 6.17 22.07 0.67
N LEU A 30 5.78 21.02 1.40
CA LEU A 30 4.40 20.70 1.72
C LEU A 30 4.01 21.27 3.09
N ALA A 31 2.79 21.80 3.20
CA ALA A 31 2.22 22.21 4.49
C ALA A 31 2.15 21.02 5.46
N ASP A 32 2.45 21.25 6.75
CA ASP A 32 2.50 20.21 7.79
C ASP A 32 1.22 19.35 7.85
N PHE A 33 0.07 19.93 7.53
CA PHE A 33 -1.21 19.21 7.45
C PHE A 33 -1.23 18.17 6.31
N THR A 34 -0.80 18.56 5.11
CA THR A 34 -0.77 17.67 3.94
C THR A 34 0.27 16.56 4.12
N PHE A 35 1.38 16.88 4.78
CA PHE A 35 2.42 15.90 5.11
C PHE A 35 1.88 14.80 6.05
N GLY A 36 1.20 15.21 7.14
CA GLY A 36 0.58 14.27 8.08
C GLY A 36 -0.54 13.43 7.44
N PHE A 37 -1.35 14.02 6.54
CA PHE A 37 -2.36 13.27 5.79
C PHE A 37 -1.73 12.23 4.84
N CYS A 38 -0.65 12.59 4.16
CA CYS A 38 0.06 11.71 3.22
C CYS A 38 0.71 10.52 3.93
N GLU A 39 1.38 10.76 5.07
CA GLU A 39 1.94 9.70 5.90
C GLU A 39 0.83 8.79 6.46
N GLY A 40 -0.25 9.37 6.98
CA GLY A 40 -1.40 8.61 7.49
C GLY A 40 -2.05 7.73 6.43
N LEU A 41 -2.28 8.26 5.23
CA LEU A 41 -2.86 7.52 4.11
C LEU A 41 -1.95 6.37 3.66
N SER A 42 -0.65 6.62 3.56
CA SER A 42 0.34 5.59 3.21
C SER A 42 0.33 4.44 4.22
N LEU A 43 0.28 4.77 5.52
CA LEU A 43 0.27 3.79 6.60
C LEU A 43 -0.98 2.89 6.54
N VAL A 44 -2.16 3.47 6.28
CA VAL A 44 -3.41 2.70 6.10
C VAL A 44 -3.33 1.76 4.89
N CYS A 45 -2.76 2.23 3.78
CA CYS A 45 -2.55 1.40 2.58
C CYS A 45 -1.60 0.22 2.84
N ILE A 46 -0.49 0.45 3.55
CA ILE A 46 0.50 -0.59 3.88
C ILE A 46 -0.08 -1.62 4.86
N ILE A 47 -0.81 -1.18 5.89
CA ILE A 47 -1.47 -2.10 6.84
C ILE A 47 -2.50 -2.98 6.12
N THR A 48 -3.34 -2.36 5.27
CA THR A 48 -4.36 -3.09 4.50
C THR A 48 -3.73 -4.15 3.60
N TRP A 49 -2.63 -3.80 2.93
CA TRP A 49 -1.86 -4.74 2.12
C TRP A 49 -1.21 -5.85 2.96
N GLY A 50 -0.64 -5.50 4.12
CA GLY A 50 -0.03 -6.47 5.05
C GLY A 50 -1.04 -7.50 5.58
N LEU A 51 -2.25 -7.05 5.95
CA LEU A 51 -3.35 -7.93 6.36
C LEU A 51 -3.78 -8.86 5.22
N PHE A 52 -3.86 -8.34 3.99
CA PHE A 52 -4.17 -9.13 2.81
C PHE A 52 -3.12 -10.22 2.55
N MET A 53 -1.83 -9.86 2.68
CA MET A 53 -0.72 -10.80 2.54
C MET A 53 -0.73 -11.87 3.64
N GLY A 54 -1.01 -11.47 4.89
CA GLY A 54 -1.18 -12.40 6.02
C GLY A 54 -2.32 -13.39 5.80
N TYR A 55 -3.47 -12.92 5.30
CA TYR A 55 -4.59 -13.78 4.93
C TYR A 55 -4.22 -14.79 3.82
N CYS A 56 -3.44 -14.35 2.83
CA CYS A 56 -2.96 -15.24 1.76
C CYS A 56 -1.99 -16.31 2.29
N PHE A 57 -1.13 -15.93 3.23
CA PHE A 57 -0.19 -16.83 3.89
C PHE A 57 -0.92 -17.92 4.69
N ILE A 58 -1.93 -17.53 5.49
CA ILE A 58 -2.77 -18.48 6.25
C ILE A 58 -3.49 -19.46 5.31
N LYS A 59 -3.98 -18.97 4.16
CA LYS A 59 -4.63 -19.84 3.17
C LYS A 59 -3.67 -20.70 2.35
N LYS A 60 -2.35 -20.62 2.57
CA LYS A 60 -1.29 -21.26 1.74
C LYS A 60 -1.49 -21.02 0.24
N LYS A 61 -2.17 -19.92 -0.13
CA LYS A 61 -2.40 -19.55 -1.53
C LYS A 61 -1.37 -18.50 -1.88
N ASN A 62 -0.52 -18.81 -2.85
CA ASN A 62 0.51 -17.88 -3.27
C ASN A 62 -0.15 -16.63 -3.91
N PRO A 63 -0.01 -15.45 -3.30
CA PRO A 63 -0.68 -14.24 -3.77
C PRO A 63 -0.19 -13.76 -5.14
N TYR A 64 0.94 -14.28 -5.62
CA TYR A 64 1.57 -13.92 -6.89
C TYR A 64 1.57 -15.05 -7.93
N LYS A 65 0.85 -16.15 -7.72
CA LYS A 65 0.80 -17.25 -8.70
C LYS A 65 -0.14 -16.85 -9.84
N LEU A 66 0.41 -16.23 -10.88
CA LEU A 66 -0.21 -16.03 -12.19
C LEU A 66 -0.08 -17.35 -12.97
N ASN A 67 -0.98 -18.30 -12.72
CA ASN A 67 -1.16 -19.46 -13.60
C ASN A 67 -2.49 -19.36 -14.35
#